data_AF-A0A2E0HAV8-F1
#
_entry.id   AF-A0A2E0HAV8-F1
#
_cell.length_a   1.000
_cell.length_b   1.000
_cell.length_c   1.000
_cell.angle_alpha   90.00
_cell.angle_beta   90.00
_cell.angle_gamma   90.00
#
_symmetry.space_group_name_H-M   'P 1'
#
loop_
_entity.id
_entity.type
_entity.pdbx_description
1 polymer ?
#
loop_
_entity_poly.entity_id
_entity_poly.type
_entity_poly.pdbx_seq_one_letter_code
_entity_poly.pdbx_strand_id
1 'polypeptide(L)'
;MGEWSKKIGEHGEDISKKLLEIIGWNTPQKGIDIPCMKGSEHKLGKGDRQKHGMDFLHYHKSPLFNHTLQFACISSKCTGNGYPTNPVSDFKSHLRELETLIDCFSVSELCRSIKSNSSGVIRTQFAGVLIWLHDTTASDAYDDLLSKVENIRLSGELEVNHPVFLIDNQQANFLFDCDIYMQLSFPTHQKSFFYQKSGNNNSSDKSHKSSGHILPLEMITSGTLIYRAESSNNDVSIVFCIFWPILNTHSGTR
;
A
#
# COMPACT_ATOMS: atom_id res chain seq x y z
N MET A 1 8.39 -28.76 -4.47
CA MET A 1 7.81 -27.80 -3.50
C MET A 1 8.38 -26.39 -3.67
N GLY A 2 9.71 -26.19 -3.71
CA GLY A 2 10.29 -24.83 -3.86
C GLY A 2 9.94 -24.07 -5.14
N GLU A 3 9.86 -24.75 -6.30
CA GLU A 3 9.49 -24.09 -7.56
C GLU A 3 8.03 -23.59 -7.59
N TRP A 4 7.12 -24.31 -6.93
CA TRP A 4 5.72 -23.91 -6.85
C TRP A 4 5.54 -22.68 -5.95
N SER A 5 6.20 -22.66 -4.79
CA SER A 5 6.23 -21.49 -3.91
C SER A 5 6.83 -20.26 -4.60
N LYS A 6 7.88 -20.44 -5.41
CA LYS A 6 8.48 -19.35 -6.19
C LYS A 6 7.49 -18.79 -7.22
N LYS A 7 6.78 -19.66 -7.96
CA LYS A 7 5.76 -19.25 -8.93
C LYS A 7 4.60 -18.48 -8.30
N ILE A 8 4.11 -18.92 -7.14
CA ILE A 8 3.07 -18.20 -6.39
C ILE A 8 3.59 -16.81 -5.97
N GLY A 9 4.83 -16.73 -5.50
CA GLY A 9 5.47 -15.46 -5.17
C GLY A 9 5.53 -14.50 -6.36
N GLU A 10 6.04 -14.98 -7.51
CA GLU A 10 6.12 -14.19 -8.75
C GLU A 10 4.72 -13.74 -9.22
N HIS A 11 3.72 -14.63 -9.16
CA HIS A 11 2.34 -14.28 -9.50
C HIS A 11 1.76 -13.20 -8.57
N GLY A 12 1.98 -13.32 -7.27
CA GLY A 12 1.55 -12.32 -6.29
C GLY A 12 2.21 -10.96 -6.48
N GLU A 13 3.49 -10.94 -6.86
CA GLU A 13 4.19 -9.70 -7.23
C GLU A 13 3.59 -9.06 -8.49
N ASP A 14 3.16 -9.84 -9.48
CA ASP A 14 2.53 -9.32 -10.68
C ASP A 14 1.15 -8.70 -10.39
N ILE A 15 0.35 -9.34 -9.53
CA ILE A 15 -0.92 -8.77 -9.03
C ILE A 15 -0.63 -7.47 -8.27
N SER A 16 0.35 -7.49 -7.36
CA SER A 16 0.75 -6.31 -6.59
C SER A 16 1.19 -5.17 -7.50
N LYS A 17 2.01 -5.45 -8.52
CA LYS A 17 2.42 -4.45 -9.50
C LYS A 17 1.22 -3.87 -10.24
N LYS A 18 0.28 -4.71 -10.67
CA LYS A 18 -0.93 -4.24 -11.36
C LYS A 18 -1.79 -3.36 -10.44
N LEU A 19 -1.90 -3.74 -9.18
CA LEU A 19 -2.59 -2.93 -8.16
C LEU A 19 -1.94 -1.54 -8.02
N LEU A 20 -0.60 -1.48 -7.93
CA LEU A 20 0.15 -0.23 -7.84
C LEU A 20 -0.07 0.65 -9.10
N GLU A 21 -0.14 0.06 -10.29
CA GLU A 21 -0.42 0.77 -11.54
C GLU A 21 -1.82 1.41 -11.53
N ILE A 22 -2.88 0.69 -11.10
CA ILE A 22 -4.25 1.22 -11.16
C ILE A 22 -4.49 2.39 -10.17
N ILE A 23 -3.71 2.43 -9.08
CA ILE A 23 -3.72 3.54 -8.11
C ILE A 23 -2.76 4.67 -8.52
N GLY A 24 -2.16 4.58 -9.71
CA GLY A 24 -1.31 5.62 -10.28
C GLY A 24 0.11 5.65 -9.71
N TRP A 25 0.52 4.62 -8.96
CA TRP A 25 1.90 4.46 -8.49
C TRP A 25 2.74 3.79 -9.59
N ASN A 26 2.68 4.37 -10.78
CA ASN A 26 3.30 3.84 -11.97
C ASN A 26 4.82 3.77 -11.80
N THR A 27 5.45 2.75 -12.40
CA THR A 27 6.91 2.53 -12.39
C THR A 27 7.54 2.43 -11.00
N PRO A 28 6.99 1.62 -10.06
CA PRO A 28 7.69 1.39 -8.81
C PRO A 28 9.03 0.70 -9.08
N GLN A 29 10.07 1.07 -8.34
CA GLN A 29 11.35 0.38 -8.44
C GLN A 29 11.18 -1.03 -7.83
N LYS A 30 11.46 -2.08 -8.60
CA LYS A 30 11.22 -3.48 -8.21
C LYS A 30 12.50 -4.15 -7.71
N GLY A 31 12.38 -5.00 -6.68
CA GLY A 31 13.44 -5.92 -6.25
C GLY A 31 14.69 -5.21 -5.75
N ILE A 32 14.54 -4.29 -4.80
CA ILE A 32 15.64 -3.49 -4.26
C ILE A 32 16.23 -4.17 -3.03
N ASP A 33 17.54 -4.38 -3.05
CA ASP A 33 18.32 -4.75 -1.88
C ASP A 33 18.80 -3.50 -1.12
N ILE A 34 18.35 -3.34 0.12
CA ILE A 34 18.81 -2.27 1.02
C ILE A 34 19.84 -2.83 2.00
N PRO A 35 21.05 -2.26 2.10
CA PRO A 35 22.02 -2.65 3.11
C PRO A 35 21.44 -2.51 4.53
N CYS A 36 21.66 -3.52 5.37
CA CYS A 36 21.25 -3.49 6.76
C CYS A 36 22.23 -2.66 7.58
N MET A 37 21.75 -1.60 8.23
CA MET A 37 22.58 -0.69 9.03
C MET A 37 22.71 -1.12 10.50
N LYS A 38 21.87 -2.07 10.93
CA LYS A 38 21.79 -2.57 12.31
C LYS A 38 21.82 -4.11 12.33
N GLY A 39 22.77 -4.72 11.63
CA GLY A 39 22.81 -6.18 11.40
C GLY A 39 22.68 -7.05 12.66
N SER A 40 23.30 -6.62 13.76
CA SER A 40 23.27 -7.30 15.07
C SER A 40 21.91 -7.24 15.77
N GLU A 41 21.11 -6.19 15.50
CA GLU A 41 19.74 -6.03 16.01
C GLU A 41 18.73 -6.70 15.06
N HIS A 42 18.97 -6.62 13.75
CA HIS A 42 18.09 -7.17 12.70
C HIS A 42 18.43 -8.61 12.33
N LYS A 43 18.71 -9.49 13.29
CA LYS A 43 19.21 -10.86 13.02
C LYS A 43 18.36 -11.63 12.02
N LEU A 44 19.03 -12.41 11.16
CA LEU A 44 18.41 -13.39 10.28
C LEU A 44 18.87 -14.79 10.69
N GLY A 45 17.99 -15.53 11.35
CA GLY A 45 18.35 -16.81 11.98
C GLY A 45 19.38 -16.62 13.08
N LYS A 46 20.54 -17.28 12.96
CA LYS A 46 21.64 -17.16 13.94
C LYS A 46 22.67 -16.07 13.59
N GLY A 47 22.55 -15.45 12.43
CA GLY A 47 23.55 -14.50 11.92
C GLY A 47 23.02 -13.07 11.83
N ASP A 48 23.95 -12.13 11.73
CA ASP A 48 23.65 -10.72 11.48
C ASP A 48 23.13 -10.53 10.06
N ARG A 49 22.04 -9.80 9.91
CA ARG A 49 21.47 -9.53 8.60
C ARG A 49 22.32 -8.50 7.87
N GLN A 50 22.63 -8.81 6.61
CA GLN A 50 23.43 -7.94 5.76
C GLN A 50 22.58 -7.02 4.89
N LYS A 51 21.39 -7.48 4.50
CA LYS A 51 20.49 -6.76 3.57
C LYS A 51 19.01 -7.02 3.88
N HIS A 52 18.17 -6.09 3.47
CA HIS A 52 16.73 -6.19 3.42
C HIS A 52 16.28 -6.23 1.95
N GLY A 53 15.40 -7.17 1.60
CA GLY A 53 14.76 -7.18 0.29
C GLY A 53 13.47 -6.36 0.34
N MET A 54 13.34 -5.41 -0.57
CA MET A 54 12.14 -4.59 -0.77
C MET A 54 11.56 -4.91 -2.15
N ASP A 55 10.32 -5.40 -2.16
CA ASP A 55 9.69 -5.86 -3.40
C ASP A 55 9.40 -4.68 -4.33
N PHE A 56 8.85 -3.60 -3.76
CA PHE A 56 8.66 -2.34 -4.49
C PHE A 56 9.00 -1.12 -3.64
N LEU A 57 9.53 -0.09 -4.30
CA LEU A 57 9.64 1.26 -3.75
C LEU A 57 8.87 2.23 -4.64
N HIS A 58 7.95 2.97 -4.02
CA HIS A 58 7.28 4.10 -4.64
C HIS A 58 7.52 5.37 -3.82
N TYR A 59 7.62 6.51 -4.49
CA TYR A 59 7.69 7.80 -3.82
C TYR A 59 7.07 8.89 -4.68
N HIS A 60 6.42 9.86 -4.04
CA HIS A 60 5.84 11.03 -4.70
C HIS A 60 5.76 12.22 -3.75
N LYS A 61 5.61 13.42 -4.30
CA LYS A 61 5.26 14.61 -3.50
C LYS A 61 3.81 14.49 -3.09
N SER A 62 3.54 14.54 -1.79
CA SER A 62 2.19 14.37 -1.26
C SER A 62 1.24 15.42 -1.82
N PRO A 63 0.08 15.02 -2.35
CA PRO A 63 -1.00 15.95 -2.69
C PRO A 63 -1.78 16.42 -1.45
N LEU A 64 -1.60 15.76 -0.30
CA LEU A 64 -2.32 16.06 0.95
C LEU A 64 -1.48 16.86 1.96
N PHE A 65 -0.15 16.87 1.79
CA PHE A 65 0.77 17.59 2.66
C PHE A 65 1.76 18.43 1.85
N ASN A 66 1.70 19.75 2.01
CA ASN A 66 2.61 20.67 1.33
C ASN A 66 4.08 20.34 1.61
N HIS A 67 4.92 20.49 0.58
CA HIS A 67 6.37 20.29 0.63
C HIS A 67 6.82 18.95 1.25
N THR A 68 5.97 17.92 1.18
CA THR A 68 6.25 16.62 1.79
C THR A 68 6.53 15.58 0.70
N LEU A 69 7.69 14.93 0.76
CA LEU A 69 8.00 13.74 -0.04
C LEU A 69 7.60 12.50 0.77
N GLN A 70 6.79 11.64 0.17
CA GLN A 70 6.34 10.40 0.80
C GLN A 70 7.02 9.22 0.14
N PHE A 71 7.53 8.31 0.95
CA PHE A 71 8.06 7.03 0.53
C PHE A 71 7.13 5.91 1.00
N ALA A 72 6.78 5.02 0.08
CA ALA A 72 6.09 3.76 0.35
C ALA A 72 7.07 2.61 0.10
N CYS A 73 7.56 2.00 1.18
CA CYS A 73 8.31 0.76 1.15
C CYS A 73 7.31 -0.39 1.13
N ILE A 74 7.28 -1.17 0.05
CA ILE A 74 6.23 -2.14 -0.19
C ILE A 74 6.80 -3.55 -0.10
N SER A 75 6.14 -4.41 0.66
CA SER A 75 6.37 -5.86 0.64
C SER A 75 5.13 -6.60 0.16
N SER A 76 5.34 -7.54 -0.75
CA SER A 76 4.33 -8.40 -1.37
C SER A 76 4.46 -9.81 -0.83
N LYS A 77 3.40 -10.33 -0.23
CA LYS A 77 3.29 -11.72 0.26
C LYS A 77 2.11 -12.37 -0.44
N CYS A 78 2.31 -13.59 -0.95
CA CYS A 78 1.23 -14.34 -1.60
C CYS A 78 1.22 -15.80 -1.12
N THR A 79 0.04 -16.29 -0.76
CA THR A 79 -0.16 -17.69 -0.33
C THR A 79 -1.06 -18.44 -1.33
N GLY A 80 -0.72 -19.68 -1.67
CA GLY A 80 -1.53 -20.47 -2.63
C GLY A 80 -2.71 -21.25 -2.02
N ASN A 81 -2.80 -21.31 -0.69
CA ASN A 81 -3.78 -22.13 0.02
C ASN A 81 -4.69 -21.28 0.93
N GLY A 82 -4.91 -20.01 0.57
CA GLY A 82 -5.58 -19.04 1.45
C GLY A 82 -4.66 -18.49 2.53
N TYR A 83 -5.19 -17.57 3.34
CA TYR A 83 -4.48 -17.11 4.53
C TYR A 83 -4.41 -18.21 5.61
N PRO A 84 -3.41 -18.17 6.50
CA PRO A 84 -3.39 -19.02 7.68
C PRO A 84 -4.66 -18.84 8.52
N THR A 85 -5.15 -19.92 9.14
CA THR A 85 -6.29 -19.85 10.07
C THR A 85 -6.04 -18.89 11.23
N ASN A 86 -4.78 -18.79 11.68
CA ASN A 86 -4.32 -17.81 12.65
C ASN A 86 -3.14 -17.02 12.07
N PRO A 87 -3.39 -15.87 11.42
CA PRO A 87 -2.36 -15.12 10.70
C PRO A 87 -1.49 -14.24 11.61
N VAL A 88 -1.76 -14.17 12.92
CA VAL A 88 -1.18 -13.16 13.82
C VAL A 88 0.34 -13.24 13.90
N SER A 89 0.90 -14.45 14.00
CA SER A 89 2.37 -14.63 14.06
C SER A 89 3.04 -14.16 12.79
N ASP A 90 2.47 -14.53 11.65
CA ASP A 90 3.02 -14.23 10.32
C ASP A 90 2.90 -12.73 10.05
N PHE A 91 1.75 -12.13 10.40
CA PHE A 91 1.55 -10.69 10.33
C PHE A 91 2.58 -9.92 11.15
N LYS A 92 2.79 -10.30 12.42
CA LYS A 92 3.81 -9.67 13.28
C LYS A 92 5.21 -9.81 12.70
N SER A 93 5.51 -10.96 12.08
CA SER A 93 6.79 -11.19 11.40
C SER A 93 6.95 -10.26 10.19
N HIS A 94 5.93 -10.19 9.32
CA HIS A 94 5.93 -9.30 8.16
C HIS A 94 6.05 -7.82 8.56
N LEU A 95 5.32 -7.39 9.60
CA LEU A 95 5.43 -6.04 10.15
C LEU A 95 6.85 -5.74 10.63
N ARG A 96 7.48 -6.64 11.39
CA ARG A 96 8.86 -6.44 11.87
C ARG A 96 9.85 -6.35 10.71
N GLU A 97 9.71 -7.21 9.70
CA GLU A 97 10.56 -7.16 8.50
C GLU A 97 10.44 -5.81 7.79
N LEU A 98 9.22 -5.30 7.67
CA LEU A 98 8.95 -4.04 6.99
C LEU A 98 9.43 -2.83 7.79
N GLU A 99 9.20 -2.78 9.10
CA GLU A 99 9.72 -1.72 9.99
C GLU A 99 11.25 -1.64 9.95
N THR A 100 11.93 -2.79 10.13
CA THR A 100 13.40 -2.83 10.10
C THR A 100 13.98 -2.48 8.73
N LEU A 101 13.25 -2.79 7.65
CA LEU A 101 13.58 -2.37 6.30
C LEU A 101 13.45 -0.86 6.12
N ILE A 102 12.38 -0.25 6.61
CA ILE A 102 12.16 1.20 6.53
C ILE A 102 13.22 1.94 7.34
N ASP A 103 13.55 1.45 8.54
CA ASP A 103 14.64 1.96 9.37
C ASP A 103 15.95 2.07 8.58
N CYS A 104 16.36 0.97 7.93
CA CYS A 104 17.60 0.94 7.13
C CYS A 104 17.47 1.77 5.86
N PHE A 105 16.31 1.74 5.19
CA PHE A 105 16.08 2.53 3.98
C PHE A 105 16.16 4.03 4.24
N SER A 106 15.59 4.51 5.35
CA SER A 106 15.50 5.94 5.69
C SER A 106 16.86 6.65 5.76
N VAL A 107 17.92 5.87 6.09
CA VAL A 107 19.31 6.30 6.18
C VAL A 107 20.19 5.77 5.05
N SER A 108 19.63 5.08 4.06
CA SER A 108 20.37 4.53 2.92
C SER A 108 20.83 5.61 1.93
N GLU A 109 21.85 5.30 1.13
CA GLU A 109 22.30 6.16 0.03
C GLU A 109 21.22 6.38 -1.02
N LEU A 110 20.42 5.34 -1.32
CA LEU A 110 19.29 5.43 -2.23
C LEU A 110 18.28 6.48 -1.77
N CYS A 111 17.89 6.45 -0.50
CA CYS A 111 16.98 7.45 0.06
C CYS A 111 17.57 8.87 0.01
N ARG A 112 18.86 9.02 0.36
CA ARG A 112 19.56 10.32 0.27
C ARG A 112 19.56 10.86 -1.17
N SER A 113 19.86 10.01 -2.14
CA SER A 113 19.86 10.36 -3.57
C SER A 113 18.48 10.80 -4.06
N ILE A 114 17.42 10.08 -3.69
CA ILE A 114 16.05 10.47 -4.07
C ILE A 114 15.68 11.82 -3.45
N LYS A 115 16.00 12.03 -2.16
CA LYS A 115 15.76 13.29 -1.46
C LYS A 115 16.51 14.46 -2.10
N SER A 116 17.80 14.30 -2.44
CA SER A 116 18.60 15.38 -3.05
C SER A 116 18.11 15.76 -4.44
N ASN A 117 17.53 14.82 -5.18
CA ASN A 117 16.96 15.06 -6.51
C ASN A 117 15.52 15.60 -6.47
N SER A 118 14.90 15.71 -5.30
CA SER A 118 13.52 16.17 -5.14
C SER A 118 13.45 17.65 -4.75
N SER A 119 13.11 18.51 -5.71
CA SER A 119 12.99 19.96 -5.48
C SER A 119 11.77 20.33 -4.61
N GLY A 120 11.85 21.41 -3.84
CA GLY A 120 10.69 21.97 -3.12
C GLY A 120 10.12 21.09 -1.99
N VAL A 121 10.93 20.16 -1.48
CA VAL A 121 10.63 19.27 -0.36
C VAL A 121 11.27 19.85 0.91
N ILE A 122 10.48 19.97 1.97
CA ILE A 122 10.91 20.42 3.31
C ILE A 122 10.81 19.27 4.31
N ARG A 123 9.90 18.32 4.08
CA ARG A 123 9.66 17.18 4.97
C ARG A 123 9.67 15.86 4.19
N THR A 124 10.08 14.79 4.86
CA THR A 124 9.94 13.43 4.35
C THR A 124 9.07 12.61 5.30
N GLN A 125 8.23 11.74 4.75
CA GLN A 125 7.49 10.72 5.47
C GLN A 125 7.77 9.35 4.86
N PHE A 126 7.76 8.33 5.70
CA PHE A 126 7.95 6.94 5.31
C PHE A 126 6.75 6.13 5.79
N ALA A 127 6.31 5.19 4.97
CA ALA A 127 5.33 4.20 5.36
C ALA A 127 5.68 2.83 4.78
N GLY A 128 5.21 1.80 5.47
CA GLY A 128 5.12 0.45 4.95
C GLY A 128 3.81 0.25 4.19
N VAL A 129 3.86 -0.51 3.11
CA VAL A 129 2.67 -1.10 2.49
C VAL A 129 2.88 -2.60 2.44
N LEU A 130 2.10 -3.33 3.22
CA LEU A 130 2.07 -4.78 3.18
C LEU A 130 0.92 -5.19 2.26
N ILE A 131 1.25 -5.62 1.04
CA ILE A 131 0.32 -6.30 0.16
C ILE A 131 0.41 -7.78 0.51
N TRP A 132 -0.59 -8.32 1.19
CA TRP A 132 -0.62 -9.72 1.54
C TRP A 132 -1.86 -10.32 0.93
N LEU A 133 -1.68 -11.15 -0.10
CA LEU A 133 -2.75 -11.75 -0.87
C LEU A 133 -2.73 -13.27 -0.72
N HIS A 134 -3.81 -13.91 -1.14
CA HIS A 134 -3.84 -15.31 -1.49
C HIS A 134 -4.36 -15.53 -2.91
N ASP A 135 -3.85 -16.59 -3.53
CA ASP A 135 -4.31 -17.12 -4.81
C ASP A 135 -4.95 -18.49 -4.56
N THR A 136 -6.20 -18.49 -4.11
CA THR A 136 -6.97 -19.71 -3.91
C THR A 136 -8.43 -19.49 -4.27
N THR A 137 -9.07 -20.53 -4.76
CA THR A 137 -10.51 -20.59 -5.05
C THR A 137 -11.25 -21.48 -4.04
N ALA A 138 -10.56 -21.90 -2.97
CA ALA A 138 -11.14 -22.73 -1.93
C ALA A 138 -12.28 -21.98 -1.23
N SER A 139 -13.43 -22.64 -1.08
CA SER A 139 -14.66 -22.01 -0.55
C SER A 139 -14.58 -21.62 0.93
N ASP A 140 -13.63 -22.19 1.68
CA ASP A 140 -13.36 -21.90 3.08
C ASP A 140 -12.28 -20.82 3.28
N ALA A 141 -11.68 -20.32 2.19
CA ALA A 141 -10.80 -19.17 2.25
C ALA A 141 -11.58 -17.89 2.59
N TYR A 142 -10.91 -16.95 3.25
CA TYR A 142 -11.47 -15.67 3.62
C TYR A 142 -10.60 -14.55 3.03
N ASP A 143 -11.23 -13.51 2.47
CA ASP A 143 -10.51 -12.40 1.84
C ASP A 143 -10.18 -11.26 2.82
N ASP A 144 -10.96 -11.15 3.90
CA ASP A 144 -10.83 -10.12 4.95
C ASP A 144 -9.82 -10.57 6.02
N LEU A 145 -8.56 -10.26 5.75
CA LEU A 145 -7.47 -10.50 6.68
C LEU A 145 -7.45 -9.46 7.79
N LEU A 146 -7.85 -8.21 7.49
CA LEU A 146 -7.86 -7.12 8.46
C LEU A 146 -8.65 -7.48 9.72
N SER A 147 -9.85 -8.07 9.59
CA SER A 147 -10.65 -8.47 10.76
C SER A 147 -9.99 -9.55 11.64
N LYS A 148 -9.01 -10.29 11.12
CA LYS A 148 -8.23 -11.27 11.89
C LYS A 148 -7.06 -10.64 12.65
N VAL A 149 -6.58 -9.47 12.22
CA VAL A 149 -5.36 -8.83 12.76
C VAL A 149 -5.57 -7.44 13.34
N GLU A 150 -6.77 -6.86 13.24
CA GLU A 150 -7.08 -5.51 13.75
C GLU A 150 -6.87 -5.34 15.27
N ASN A 151 -7.07 -6.40 16.04
CA ASN A 151 -7.04 -6.37 17.52
C ASN A 151 -5.72 -6.87 18.11
N ILE A 152 -4.67 -7.02 17.29
CA ILE A 152 -3.38 -7.51 17.79
C ILE A 152 -2.75 -6.49 18.73
N ARG A 153 -2.00 -7.01 19.71
CA ARG A 153 -1.16 -6.21 20.60
C ARG A 153 0.29 -6.36 20.19
N LEU A 154 0.94 -5.24 19.93
CA LEU A 154 2.37 -5.16 19.55
C LEU A 154 3.27 -4.75 20.72
N SER A 155 2.68 -4.29 21.83
CA SER A 155 3.38 -3.76 23.00
C SER A 155 4.41 -4.75 23.54
N GLY A 156 5.69 -4.33 23.60
CA GLY A 156 6.80 -5.09 24.18
C GLY A 156 7.48 -6.08 23.24
N GLU A 157 6.92 -6.33 22.05
CA GLU A 157 7.52 -7.22 21.05
C GLU A 157 8.11 -6.43 19.88
N LEU A 158 7.39 -5.44 19.37
CA LEU A 158 7.77 -4.68 18.17
C LEU A 158 7.52 -3.19 18.40
N GLU A 159 8.57 -2.39 18.25
CA GLU A 159 8.43 -0.95 18.15
C GLU A 159 8.05 -0.60 16.71
N VAL A 160 6.82 -0.13 16.52
CA VAL A 160 6.31 0.31 15.21
C VAL A 160 6.44 1.82 15.16
N ASN A 161 7.43 2.30 14.40
CA ASN A 161 7.76 3.71 14.29
C ASN A 161 7.13 4.35 13.05
N HIS A 162 6.72 3.53 12.08
CA HIS A 162 6.17 3.97 10.80
C HIS A 162 4.73 3.49 10.64
N PRO A 163 3.87 4.27 9.97
CA PRO A 163 2.57 3.78 9.56
C PRO A 163 2.76 2.60 8.58
N VAL A 164 2.02 1.52 8.79
CA VAL A 164 1.96 0.40 7.86
C VAL A 164 0.52 0.21 7.39
N PHE A 165 0.34 0.21 6.08
CA PHE A 165 -0.94 -0.03 5.43
C PHE A 165 -1.02 -1.49 4.98
N LEU A 166 -2.08 -2.19 5.38
CA LEU A 166 -2.37 -3.56 4.94
C LEU A 166 -3.33 -3.53 3.75
N ILE A 167 -2.95 -4.19 2.67
CA ILE A 167 -3.83 -4.49 1.54
C ILE A 167 -3.97 -6.01 1.47
N ASP A 168 -5.15 -6.49 1.85
CA ASP A 168 -5.56 -7.88 1.70
C ASP A 168 -6.39 -8.10 0.43
N ASN A 169 -6.90 -9.32 0.21
CA ASN A 169 -7.73 -9.64 -0.94
C ASN A 169 -8.97 -8.75 -1.00
N GLN A 170 -9.62 -8.48 0.14
CA GLN A 170 -10.84 -7.67 0.18
C GLN A 170 -10.55 -6.23 -0.26
N GLN A 171 -9.50 -5.61 0.28
CA GLN A 171 -9.10 -4.25 -0.09
C GLN A 171 -8.60 -4.19 -1.54
N ALA A 172 -7.80 -5.16 -1.99
CA ALA A 172 -7.31 -5.22 -3.37
C ALA A 172 -8.47 -5.34 -4.37
N ASN A 173 -9.44 -6.21 -4.11
CA ASN A 173 -10.63 -6.38 -4.94
C ASN A 173 -11.42 -5.07 -5.04
N PHE A 174 -11.63 -4.37 -3.92
CA PHE A 174 -12.28 -3.06 -3.96
C PHE A 174 -11.55 -2.06 -4.86
N LEU A 175 -10.23 -1.97 -4.76
CA LEU A 175 -9.44 -1.07 -5.61
C LEU A 175 -9.56 -1.45 -7.10
N PHE A 176 -9.52 -2.74 -7.42
CA PHE A 176 -9.73 -3.23 -8.79
C PHE A 176 -11.13 -2.95 -9.31
N ASP A 177 -12.17 -3.23 -8.51
CA ASP A 177 -13.56 -2.99 -8.88
C ASP A 177 -13.83 -1.51 -9.13
N CYS A 178 -13.25 -0.62 -8.31
CA CYS A 178 -13.30 0.82 -8.53
C CYS A 178 -12.68 1.20 -9.89
N ASP A 179 -11.49 0.69 -10.20
CA ASP A 179 -10.82 0.97 -11.47
C ASP A 179 -11.62 0.45 -12.67
N ILE A 180 -12.12 -0.79 -12.60
CA ILE A 180 -12.97 -1.40 -13.63
C ILE A 180 -14.25 -0.60 -13.82
N TYR A 181 -14.94 -0.23 -12.72
CA TYR A 181 -16.15 0.58 -12.78
C TYR A 181 -15.90 1.92 -13.49
N MET A 182 -14.80 2.60 -13.15
CA MET A 182 -14.45 3.86 -13.79
C MET A 182 -14.17 3.69 -15.29
N GLN A 183 -13.49 2.61 -15.69
CA GLN A 183 -13.21 2.32 -17.10
C GLN A 183 -14.48 2.00 -17.90
N LEU A 184 -15.41 1.24 -17.31
CA LEU A 184 -16.65 0.82 -17.99
C LEU A 184 -17.69 1.94 -18.05
N SER A 185 -17.82 2.71 -16.97
CA SER A 185 -18.84 3.76 -16.85
C SER A 185 -18.40 5.09 -17.46
N PHE A 186 -17.09 5.35 -17.52
CA PHE A 186 -16.51 6.59 -18.04
C PHE A 186 -15.38 6.34 -19.05
N PRO A 187 -15.59 5.54 -20.11
CA PRO A 187 -14.52 5.05 -21.01
C PRO A 187 -13.78 6.15 -21.77
N THR A 188 -14.43 7.29 -22.00
CA THR A 188 -13.86 8.45 -22.73
C THR A 188 -13.40 9.58 -21.81
N HIS A 189 -13.53 9.42 -20.49
CA HIS A 189 -13.21 10.49 -19.55
C HIS A 189 -11.78 10.35 -19.02
N GLN A 190 -11.16 11.49 -18.73
CA GLN A 190 -9.94 11.52 -17.93
C GLN A 190 -10.30 11.24 -16.47
N LYS A 191 -9.75 10.14 -15.94
CA LYS A 191 -9.89 9.73 -14.53
C LYS A 191 -8.80 10.37 -13.67
N SER A 192 -9.19 10.97 -12.55
CA SER A 192 -8.28 11.43 -11.50
C SER A 192 -8.86 11.15 -10.12
N PHE A 193 -8.00 10.95 -9.11
CA PHE A 193 -8.39 10.92 -7.71
C PHE A 193 -8.62 12.34 -7.21
N PHE A 194 -9.68 12.53 -6.42
CA PHE A 194 -9.97 13.81 -5.79
C PHE A 194 -9.10 13.99 -4.54
N TYR A 195 -8.47 15.16 -4.41
CA TYR A 195 -7.63 15.52 -3.28
C TYR A 195 -8.37 16.49 -2.37
N GLN A 196 -8.75 16.02 -1.19
CA GLN A 196 -9.44 16.83 -0.21
C GLN A 196 -8.54 17.97 0.28
N LYS A 197 -9.11 19.18 0.32
CA LYS A 197 -8.43 20.34 0.90
C LYS A 197 -8.55 20.30 2.42
N SER A 198 -7.44 20.53 3.09
CA SER A 198 -7.29 20.61 4.55
C SER A 198 -6.28 21.71 4.88
N GLY A 199 -6.10 22.04 6.17
CA GLY A 199 -5.05 22.98 6.58
C GLY A 199 -3.64 22.57 6.15
N ASN A 200 -3.40 21.30 5.87
CA ASN A 200 -2.09 20.75 5.50
C ASN A 200 -1.71 20.93 4.03
N ASN A 201 -2.69 21.19 3.16
CA ASN A 201 -2.51 21.45 1.74
C ASN A 201 -3.24 22.72 1.26
N ASN A 202 -3.66 23.58 2.20
CA ASN A 202 -4.25 24.88 1.91
C ASN A 202 -3.18 25.95 1.70
N SER A 203 -2.29 25.74 0.73
CA SER A 203 -1.42 26.84 0.28
C SER A 203 -2.22 27.80 -0.60
N SER A 204 -1.93 29.10 -0.51
CA SER A 204 -2.38 30.12 -1.46
C SER A 204 -1.77 29.95 -2.87
N ASP A 205 -1.02 28.87 -3.07
CA ASP A 205 -0.37 28.55 -4.32
C ASP A 205 -1.43 28.08 -5.33
N LYS A 206 -1.57 28.87 -6.40
CA LYS A 206 -2.47 28.58 -7.53
C LYS A 206 -2.11 27.26 -8.23
N SER A 207 -0.96 26.66 -7.91
CA SER A 207 -0.54 25.34 -8.41
C SER A 207 -1.23 24.16 -7.73
N HIS A 208 -1.91 24.35 -6.59
CA HIS A 208 -2.54 23.24 -5.86
C HIS A 208 -3.70 22.64 -6.66
N LYS A 209 -3.53 21.38 -7.09
CA LYS A 209 -4.56 20.64 -7.83
C LYS A 209 -5.54 19.96 -6.88
N SER A 210 -6.83 20.13 -7.12
CA SER A 210 -7.89 19.41 -6.39
C SER A 210 -8.10 17.97 -6.85
N SER A 211 -7.37 17.54 -7.88
CA SER A 211 -7.33 16.15 -8.31
C SER A 211 -6.01 15.81 -9.00
N GLY A 212 -5.71 14.52 -9.12
CA GLY A 212 -4.53 14.03 -9.82
C GLY A 212 -4.56 12.53 -10.04
N HIS A 213 -3.55 12.00 -10.75
CA HIS A 213 -3.56 10.60 -11.17
C HIS A 213 -2.98 9.64 -10.13
N ILE A 214 -2.43 10.16 -9.02
CA ILE A 214 -1.83 9.35 -7.94
C ILE A 214 -2.84 9.24 -6.80
N LEU A 215 -3.15 8.03 -6.35
CA LEU A 215 -3.88 7.83 -5.11
C LEU A 215 -2.96 8.20 -3.93
N PRO A 216 -3.36 9.13 -3.04
CA PRO A 216 -2.55 9.46 -1.89
C PRO A 216 -2.34 8.25 -0.99
N LEU A 217 -1.17 8.16 -0.37
CA LEU A 217 -0.80 7.07 0.52
C LEU A 217 -1.80 6.86 1.66
N GLU A 218 -2.33 7.97 2.21
CA GLU A 218 -3.34 7.96 3.28
C GLU A 218 -4.68 7.37 2.86
N MET A 219 -4.92 7.20 1.56
CA MET A 219 -6.20 6.77 1.01
C MET A 219 -6.18 5.33 0.49
N ILE A 220 -5.04 4.64 0.48
CA ILE A 220 -4.93 3.30 -0.15
C ILE A 220 -5.75 2.22 0.56
N THR A 221 -5.97 2.35 1.87
CA THR A 221 -6.85 1.50 2.67
C THR A 221 -8.13 2.22 3.09
N SER A 222 -8.48 3.31 2.40
CA SER A 222 -9.70 4.06 2.72
C SER A 222 -10.93 3.25 2.32
N GLY A 223 -11.93 3.22 3.20
CA GLY A 223 -13.25 2.69 2.88
C GLY A 223 -14.06 3.57 1.92
N THR A 224 -13.49 4.68 1.43
CA THR A 224 -14.09 5.51 0.39
C THR A 224 -13.01 6.08 -0.53
N LEU A 225 -13.20 5.88 -1.83
CA LEU A 225 -12.43 6.53 -2.87
C LEU A 225 -13.30 7.52 -3.63
N ILE A 226 -12.73 8.68 -3.93
CA ILE A 226 -13.41 9.74 -4.66
C ILE A 226 -12.66 9.96 -5.96
N TYR A 227 -13.32 9.71 -7.07
CA TYR A 227 -12.82 9.98 -8.41
C TYR A 227 -13.46 11.24 -8.98
N ARG A 228 -12.69 11.96 -9.79
CA ARG A 228 -13.14 12.97 -10.73
C ARG A 228 -12.98 12.42 -12.14
N ALA A 229 -14.07 12.33 -12.88
CA ALA A 229 -14.11 11.96 -14.29
C ALA A 229 -14.45 13.20 -15.12
N GLU A 230 -13.61 13.54 -16.09
CA GLU A 230 -13.78 14.72 -16.95
C GLU A 230 -13.87 14.32 -18.42
N SER A 231 -14.97 14.70 -19.08
CA SER A 231 -15.18 14.45 -20.50
C SER A 231 -14.42 15.46 -21.37
N SER A 232 -14.25 15.16 -22.65
CA SER A 232 -13.70 16.12 -23.63
C SER A 232 -14.53 17.40 -23.78
N ASN A 233 -15.81 17.35 -23.38
CA ASN A 233 -16.74 18.48 -23.46
C ASN A 233 -16.81 19.27 -22.14
N ASN A 234 -15.88 19.04 -21.21
CA ASN A 234 -15.82 19.62 -19.87
C ASN A 234 -16.98 19.21 -18.94
N ASP A 235 -17.68 18.11 -19.24
CA ASP A 235 -18.59 17.52 -18.26
C ASP A 235 -17.77 16.85 -17.17
N VAL A 236 -18.04 17.21 -15.91
CA VAL A 236 -17.32 16.70 -14.75
C VAL A 236 -18.27 15.91 -13.86
N SER A 237 -17.92 14.65 -13.62
CA SER A 237 -18.58 13.79 -12.65
C SER A 237 -17.67 13.55 -11.44
N ILE A 238 -18.25 13.59 -10.25
CA ILE A 238 -17.60 13.14 -9.01
C ILE A 238 -18.22 11.80 -8.63
N VAL A 239 -17.38 10.79 -8.54
CA VAL A 239 -17.80 9.41 -8.28
C VAL A 239 -17.28 8.98 -6.93
N PHE A 240 -18.19 8.53 -6.06
CA PHE A 240 -17.87 8.00 -4.75
C PHE A 240 -17.95 6.48 -4.82
N CYS A 241 -16.80 5.81 -4.69
CA CYS A 241 -16.73 4.38 -4.50
C CYS A 241 -16.63 4.12 -3.00
N ILE A 242 -17.60 3.42 -2.45
CA ILE A 242 -17.68 3.14 -1.01
C ILE A 242 -17.41 1.66 -0.81
N PHE A 243 -16.44 1.37 0.04
CA PHE A 243 -16.20 0.02 0.53
C PHE A 243 -17.37 -0.36 1.42
N TRP A 244 -18.21 -1.25 0.90
CA TRP A 244 -19.27 -1.85 1.69
C TRP A 244 -18.77 -3.20 2.17
N PRO A 245 -18.18 -3.30 3.37
CA PRO A 245 -17.94 -4.63 3.93
C PRO A 245 -19.31 -5.30 4.02
N ILE A 246 -19.43 -6.49 3.44
CA ILE A 246 -20.61 -7.31 3.68
C ILE A 246 -20.58 -7.58 5.18
N LEU A 247 -21.29 -6.77 5.95
CA LEU A 247 -21.65 -7.09 7.30
C LEU A 247 -22.44 -8.38 7.18
N ASN A 248 -21.78 -9.50 7.45
CA ASN A 248 -22.46 -10.72 7.83
C ASN A 248 -23.19 -10.38 9.13
N THR A 249 -24.36 -9.75 8.99
CA THR A 249 -25.37 -9.74 10.03
C THR A 249 -25.79 -11.20 10.15
N HIS A 250 -25.05 -11.96 10.95
CA HIS A 250 -25.67 -13.05 11.68
C HIS A 250 -26.77 -12.38 12.51
N SER A 251 -27.97 -12.33 11.94
CA SER A 251 -29.22 -12.20 12.68
C SER A 251 -29.33 -13.45 13.55
N GLY A 252 -28.54 -13.47 14.62
CA GLY A 252 -28.72 -14.34 15.75
C GLY A 252 -29.98 -13.88 16.46
N THR A 253 -31.04 -14.63 16.22
CA THR A 253 -32.24 -14.71 17.07
C THR A 253 -31.91 -14.45 18.53
N ARG A 254 -32.56 -13.45 19.11
CA ARG A 254 -32.97 -13.42 20.52
C ARG A 254 -34.42 -12.99 20.57
#